data_AF-A0A960W0L3-F1
#
_entry.id   AF-A0A960W0L3-F1
#
_cell.length_a   1.000
_cell.length_b   1.000
_cell.length_c   1.000
_cell.angle_alpha   90.00
_cell.angle_beta   90.00
_cell.angle_gamma   90.00
#
_symmetry.space_group_name_H-M   'P 1'
#
loop_
_entity.id
_entity.type
_entity.pdbx_description
1 polymer ?
#
loop_
_entity_poly.entity_id
_entity_poly.type
_entity_poly.pdbx_seq_one_letter_code
_entity_poly.pdbx_strand_id
1 'polypeptide(L)'
;MLILRIIIPTLDSYFLMRFITSPFFNIQLKDKQTGTAQPQIPANILQKLKIPIPPLEEQKEIVSRLTHHLGIIDELEENHKALKARIKRLRQAILSKAFKGHLVPQDENDEPASVLLERSEKRDHACESRRNSYEMD
;
A
#
# COMPACT_ATOMS: atom_id res chain seq x y z
N MET A 1 12.10 -28.63 4.43
CA MET A 1 10.65 -28.36 4.57
C MET A 1 10.21 -29.00 5.88
N LEU A 2 9.73 -28.20 6.83
CA LEU A 2 9.36 -28.69 8.16
C LEU A 2 7.84 -28.92 8.18
N ILE A 3 7.41 -30.13 8.50
CA ILE A 3 6.00 -30.50 8.60
C ILE A 3 5.69 -30.70 10.08
N LEU A 4 4.79 -29.88 10.62
CA LEU A 4 4.26 -30.05 11.97
C LEU A 4 3.03 -30.94 11.91
N ARG A 5 3.14 -32.15 12.46
CA ARG A 5 2.01 -33.07 12.58
C ARG A 5 1.44 -32.97 13.99
N ILE A 6 0.15 -32.69 14.08
CA ILE A 6 -0.59 -32.71 15.35
C ILE A 6 -0.89 -34.17 15.67
N ILE A 7 -0.39 -34.63 16.81
CA ILE A 7 -0.59 -36.00 17.31
C ILE A 7 -1.64 -36.01 18.44
N ILE A 8 -1.91 -34.86 19.03
CA ILE A 8 -2.78 -34.71 20.20
C ILE A 8 -4.18 -34.29 19.74
N PRO A 9 -5.25 -35.03 20.09
CA PRO A 9 -6.62 -34.73 19.63
C PRO A 9 -7.22 -33.47 20.25
N THR A 10 -6.57 -32.91 21.28
CA THR A 10 -7.03 -31.71 21.99
C THR A 10 -6.51 -30.41 21.38
N LEU A 11 -5.72 -30.47 20.30
CA LEU A 11 -5.15 -29.30 19.64
C LEU A 11 -5.74 -29.12 18.25
N ASP A 12 -6.37 -27.97 18.03
CA ASP A 12 -6.88 -27.57 16.73
C ASP A 12 -5.77 -27.06 15.80
N SER A 13 -5.86 -27.43 14.53
CA SER A 13 -4.86 -27.10 13.51
C SER A 13 -4.86 -25.63 13.13
N TYR A 14 -6.03 -24.99 13.09
CA TYR A 14 -6.14 -23.57 12.78
C TYR A 14 -5.63 -22.73 13.95
N PHE A 15 -5.92 -23.13 15.19
CA PHE A 15 -5.35 -22.50 16.38
C PHE A 15 -3.82 -22.53 16.36
N LEU A 16 -3.21 -23.70 16.10
CA LEU A 16 -1.76 -23.83 16.04
C LEU A 16 -1.16 -22.93 14.95
N MET A 17 -1.77 -22.91 13.75
CA MET A 17 -1.33 -22.04 12.66
C MET A 17 -1.38 -20.56 13.09
N ARG A 18 -2.49 -20.10 13.68
CA ARG A 18 -2.63 -18.71 14.16
C ARG A 18 -1.62 -18.38 15.26
N PHE A 19 -1.35 -19.33 16.17
CA PHE A 19 -0.36 -19.17 17.23
C PHE A 19 1.07 -19.05 16.69
N ILE A 20 1.46 -19.86 15.71
CA ILE A 20 2.81 -19.80 15.10
C ILE A 20 3.03 -18.45 14.40
N THR A 21 1.99 -17.89 13.78
CA THR A 21 2.05 -16.56 13.17
C THR A 21 2.00 -15.41 14.17
N SER A 22 1.72 -15.69 15.45
CA SER A 22 1.59 -14.68 16.49
C SER A 22 2.93 -14.01 16.83
N PRO A 23 2.93 -12.71 17.19
CA PRO A 23 4.09 -12.05 17.76
C PRO A 23 4.68 -12.79 18.97
N PHE A 24 3.84 -13.44 19.78
CA PHE A 24 4.30 -14.18 20.96
C PHE A 24 5.26 -15.32 20.61
N PHE A 25 4.96 -16.06 19.54
CA PHE A 25 5.84 -17.12 19.04
C PHE A 25 7.15 -16.54 18.50
N ASN A 26 7.07 -15.43 17.76
CA ASN A 26 8.25 -14.72 17.24
C ASN A 26 9.16 -14.17 18.35
N ILE A 27 8.60 -13.68 19.46
CA ILE A 27 9.38 -13.23 20.62
C ILE A 27 10.13 -14.41 21.25
N GLN A 28 9.43 -15.52 21.50
CA GLN A 28 10.08 -16.72 22.05
C GLN A 28 11.20 -17.27 21.15
N LEU A 29 11.07 -17.11 19.83
CA LEU A 29 12.12 -17.47 18.89
C LEU A 29 13.32 -16.52 18.96
N LYS A 30 13.08 -15.20 18.99
CA LYS A 30 14.16 -14.19 19.06
C LYS A 30 15.00 -14.36 20.33
N ASP A 31 14.37 -14.60 21.47
CA ASP A 31 15.08 -14.82 22.75
C ASP A 31 15.97 -16.08 22.74
N LYS A 32 15.68 -17.01 21.82
CA LYS A 32 16.41 -18.29 21.68
C LYS A 32 17.27 -18.35 20.41
N GLN A 33 17.30 -17.29 19.62
CA GLN A 33 18.10 -17.20 18.40
C GLN A 33 19.50 -16.67 18.73
N THR A 34 20.49 -17.55 18.59
CA THR A 34 21.90 -17.19 18.63
C THR A 34 22.41 -17.07 17.20
N GLY A 35 22.36 -15.87 16.61
CA GLY A 35 22.99 -15.60 15.30
C GLY A 35 22.34 -14.46 14.50
N THR A 36 23.17 -13.57 13.95
CA THR A 36 22.78 -12.38 13.16
C THR A 36 22.63 -12.64 11.66
N ALA A 37 22.94 -13.85 11.16
CA ALA A 37 22.91 -14.18 9.74
C ALA A 37 22.11 -15.48 9.48
N GLN A 38 21.04 -15.36 8.68
CA GLN A 38 20.03 -16.38 8.36
C GLN A 38 19.39 -17.07 9.59
N PRO A 39 18.18 -16.65 10.02
CA PRO A 39 17.45 -17.32 11.10
C PRO A 39 16.96 -18.70 10.65
N GLN A 40 17.82 -19.71 10.72
CA GLN A 40 17.43 -21.10 10.59
C GLN A 40 16.98 -21.58 11.97
N ILE A 41 15.71 -21.94 12.11
CA ILE A 41 15.16 -22.40 13.39
C ILE A 41 15.42 -23.91 13.49
N PRO A 42 16.37 -24.37 14.32
CA PRO A 42 16.61 -25.80 14.50
C PRO A 42 15.42 -26.44 15.23
N ALA A 43 15.11 -27.70 14.88
CA ALA A 43 14.01 -28.45 15.49
C ALA A 43 14.12 -28.55 17.02
N ASN A 44 15.35 -28.52 17.56
CA ASN A 44 15.63 -28.55 19.00
C ASN A 44 15.12 -27.30 19.74
N ILE A 45 15.07 -26.15 19.08
CA ILE A 45 14.48 -24.93 19.66
C ILE A 45 12.96 -25.05 19.63
N LEU A 46 12.38 -25.50 18.51
CA LEU A 46 10.92 -25.67 18.36
C LEU A 46 10.33 -26.60 19.43
N GLN A 47 11.00 -27.69 19.76
CA GLN A 47 10.54 -28.63 20.81
C GLN A 47 10.54 -28.03 22.22
N LYS A 48 11.34 -26.98 22.47
CA LYS A 48 11.46 -26.31 23.78
C LYS A 48 10.51 -25.12 23.94
N LEU A 49 9.78 -24.74 22.90
CA LEU A 49 8.84 -23.62 22.95
C LEU A 49 7.61 -23.99 23.77
N LYS A 50 7.14 -23.04 24.57
CA LYS A 50 5.95 -23.22 25.39
C LYS A 50 4.74 -22.75 24.59
N ILE A 51 3.84 -23.67 24.29
CA ILE A 51 2.56 -23.39 23.64
C ILE A 51 1.48 -23.52 24.72
N PRO A 52 0.77 -22.44 25.10
CA PRO A 52 -0.41 -22.55 25.93
C PRO A 52 -1.52 -23.21 25.11
N ILE A 53 -2.02 -24.36 25.58
CA ILE A 53 -3.10 -25.11 24.92
C ILE A 53 -4.36 -24.93 25.76
N PRO A 54 -5.26 -23.99 25.42
CA PRO A 54 -6.54 -23.83 26.11
C PRO A 54 -7.48 -25.00 25.77
N PRO A 55 -8.64 -25.16 26.44
CA PRO A 55 -9.65 -26.16 26.08
C PRO A 55 -10.10 -26.04 24.62
N LEU A 56 -10.53 -27.16 24.03
CA LEU A 56 -10.84 -27.23 22.59
C LEU A 56 -11.92 -26.22 22.15
N GLU A 57 -12.92 -25.99 22.98
CA GLU A 57 -13.98 -25.00 22.69
C GLU A 57 -13.43 -23.57 22.71
N GLU A 58 -12.52 -23.25 23.63
CA GLU A 58 -11.86 -21.95 23.67
C GLU A 58 -10.93 -21.75 22.47
N GLN A 59 -10.23 -22.80 22.01
CA GLN A 59 -9.42 -22.74 20.79
C GLN A 59 -10.27 -22.35 19.58
N LYS A 60 -11.44 -22.99 19.40
CA LYS A 60 -12.37 -22.68 18.31
C LYS A 60 -12.90 -21.25 18.41
N GLU A 61 -13.26 -20.82 19.61
CA GLU A 61 -13.76 -19.46 19.85
C GLU A 61 -12.69 -18.40 19.52
N ILE A 62 -11.43 -18.62 19.94
CA ILE A 62 -10.30 -17.74 19.60
C ILE A 62 -10.13 -17.66 18.08
N VAL A 63 -10.13 -18.81 17.40
CA VAL A 63 -9.99 -18.86 15.94
C VAL A 63 -11.15 -18.16 15.23
N SER A 64 -12.39 -18.35 15.73
CA SER A 64 -13.59 -17.70 15.19
C SER A 64 -13.48 -16.17 15.27
N ARG A 65 -13.16 -15.63 16.45
CA ARG A 65 -12.98 -14.19 16.65
C ARG A 65 -11.86 -13.61 15.80
N LEU A 66 -10.71 -14.29 15.75
CA LEU A 66 -9.59 -13.86 14.91
C LEU A 66 -9.97 -13.85 13.43
N THR A 67 -10.64 -14.89 12.95
CA THR A 67 -11.05 -15.00 11.54
C THR A 67 -12.06 -13.92 11.19
N HIS A 68 -13.00 -13.63 12.07
CA HIS A 68 -13.96 -12.54 11.89
C HIS A 68 -13.25 -11.18 11.77
N HIS A 69 -12.37 -10.83 12.71
CA HIS A 69 -11.69 -9.54 12.68
C HIS A 69 -10.71 -9.40 11.51
N LEU A 70 -9.98 -10.46 11.18
CA LEU A 70 -9.07 -10.45 10.02
C LEU A 70 -9.86 -10.28 8.71
N GLY A 71 -11.04 -10.90 8.59
CA GLY A 71 -11.90 -10.70 7.41
C GLY A 71 -12.36 -9.25 7.24
N ILE A 72 -12.69 -8.57 8.34
CA ILE A 72 -13.03 -7.13 8.30
C ILE A 72 -11.81 -6.30 7.85
N ILE A 73 -10.61 -6.63 8.34
CA ILE A 73 -9.39 -5.94 7.93
C ILE A 73 -9.14 -6.13 6.43
N ASP A 74 -9.26 -7.35 5.92
CA ASP A 74 -9.07 -7.66 4.50
C ASP A 74 -10.06 -6.87 3.63
N GLU A 75 -11.35 -6.82 4.01
CA GLU A 75 -12.37 -6.03 3.31
C GLU A 75 -12.05 -4.52 3.34
N LEU A 76 -11.60 -4.01 4.49
CA LEU A 76 -11.21 -2.61 4.63
C LEU A 76 -10.00 -2.26 3.76
N GLU A 77 -9.01 -3.14 3.68
CA GLU A 77 -7.83 -2.96 2.83
C GLU A 77 -8.19 -2.93 1.34
N GLU A 78 -9.08 -3.83 0.90
CA GLU A 78 -9.59 -3.84 -0.48
C GLU A 78 -10.34 -2.54 -0.81
N ASN A 79 -11.24 -2.11 0.08
CA ASN A 79 -11.97 -0.86 -0.07
C ASN A 79 -11.04 0.35 -0.10
N HIS A 80 -10.02 0.38 0.76
CA HIS A 80 -9.02 1.44 0.77
C HIS A 80 -8.25 1.51 -0.56
N LYS A 81 -7.82 0.35 -1.08
CA LYS A 81 -7.12 0.24 -2.37
C LYS A 81 -8.00 0.72 -3.53
N ALA A 82 -9.27 0.33 -3.55
CA ALA A 82 -10.23 0.76 -4.56
C ALA A 82 -10.46 2.28 -4.51
N LEU A 83 -10.65 2.85 -3.31
CA LEU A 83 -10.84 4.28 -3.12
C LEU A 83 -9.60 5.08 -3.57
N LYS A 84 -8.39 4.63 -3.21
CA LYS A 84 -7.15 5.25 -3.64
C LYS A 84 -7.01 5.27 -5.17
N ALA A 85 -7.38 4.18 -5.83
CA ALA A 85 -7.41 4.12 -7.30
C ALA A 85 -8.43 5.09 -7.90
N ARG A 86 -9.62 5.21 -7.29
CA ARG A 86 -10.67 6.14 -7.72
C ARG A 86 -10.23 7.61 -7.59
N ILE A 87 -9.59 7.98 -6.48
CA ILE A 87 -9.03 9.32 -6.27
C ILE A 87 -8.00 9.65 -7.36
N LYS A 88 -7.12 8.70 -7.69
CA LYS A 88 -6.12 8.90 -8.76
C LYS A 88 -6.78 9.20 -10.11
N ARG A 89 -7.81 8.42 -10.48
CA ARG A 89 -8.56 8.64 -11.73
C ARG A 89 -9.30 9.97 -11.72
N LEU A 90 -9.95 10.31 -10.61
CA LEU A 90 -10.67 11.59 -10.48
C LEU A 90 -9.72 12.78 -10.62
N ARG A 91 -8.53 12.73 -10.00
CA ARG A 91 -7.49 13.76 -10.15
C ARG A 91 -7.08 13.92 -11.62
N GLN A 92 -6.85 12.82 -12.33
CA GLN A 92 -6.51 12.86 -13.76
C GLN A 92 -7.66 13.44 -14.61
N ALA A 93 -8.90 13.07 -14.31
CA ALA A 93 -10.07 13.60 -15.02
C ALA A 93 -10.27 15.10 -14.80
N ILE A 94 -10.13 15.57 -13.55
CA ILE A 94 -10.21 17.00 -13.21
C ILE A 94 -9.10 17.76 -13.92
N LEU A 95 -7.86 17.27 -13.86
CA LEU A 95 -6.72 17.91 -14.52
C LEU A 95 -6.91 17.98 -16.04
N SER A 96 -7.37 16.88 -16.65
CA SER A 96 -7.69 16.87 -18.09
C SER A 96 -8.79 17.86 -18.44
N LYS A 97 -9.82 17.98 -17.59
CA LYS A 97 -10.90 18.96 -17.77
C LYS A 97 -10.41 20.39 -17.59
N ALA A 98 -9.46 20.63 -16.67
CA ALA A 98 -8.81 21.91 -16.45
C ALA A 98 -8.01 22.35 -17.68
N PHE A 99 -7.15 21.48 -18.22
CA PHE A 99 -6.33 21.79 -19.39
C PHE A 99 -7.15 22.01 -20.66
N LYS A 100 -8.35 21.44 -20.75
CA LYS A 100 -9.29 21.69 -21.86
C LYS A 100 -10.11 22.99 -21.68
N GLY A 101 -9.87 23.77 -20.63
CA GLY A 101 -10.63 25.00 -20.35
C GLY A 101 -12.02 24.77 -19.76
N HIS A 102 -12.55 23.56 -19.76
CA HIS A 102 -13.91 23.22 -19.33
C HIS A 102 -14.20 23.34 -17.81
N LEU A 103 -13.29 23.91 -17.02
CA LEU A 103 -13.52 24.20 -15.59
C LEU A 103 -13.97 25.64 -15.34
N VAL A 104 -13.97 26.50 -16.37
CA VAL A 104 -14.43 27.89 -16.32
C VAL A 104 -15.43 28.10 -17.46
N PRO A 105 -16.50 28.90 -17.27
CA PRO A 105 -17.40 29.28 -18.35
C PRO A 105 -16.60 29.82 -19.54
N GLN A 106 -16.90 29.34 -20.74
CA GLN A 106 -16.25 29.79 -21.96
C GLN A 106 -17.03 31.00 -22.50
N ASP A 107 -16.32 32.08 -22.84
CA ASP A 107 -16.93 33.22 -23.55
C ASP A 107 -16.89 32.93 -25.06
N GLU A 108 -18.02 33.09 -25.76
CA GLU A 108 -18.08 32.91 -27.21
C GLU A 108 -17.28 33.96 -27.97
N ASN A 109 -16.94 35.08 -27.31
CA ASN A 109 -16.12 36.14 -27.87
C ASN A 109 -14.61 35.94 -27.63
N ASP A 110 -14.21 34.88 -26.92
CA ASP A 110 -12.79 34.60 -26.70
C ASP A 110 -12.06 34.33 -28.02
N GLU A 111 -10.93 35.00 -28.21
CA GLU A 111 -10.08 34.77 -29.37
C GLU A 111 -9.43 33.37 -29.31
N PRO A 112 -9.28 32.68 -30.45
CA PRO A 112 -8.71 31.33 -30.44
C PRO A 112 -7.26 31.34 -29.95
N ALA A 113 -6.89 30.33 -29.18
CA ALA A 113 -5.55 30.22 -28.56
C ALA A 113 -4.39 30.31 -29.55
N SER A 114 -4.59 29.96 -30.83
CA SER A 114 -3.60 30.11 -31.89
C SER A 114 -3.18 31.57 -32.10
N VAL A 115 -4.12 32.51 -31.98
CA VAL A 115 -3.87 33.95 -32.15
C VAL A 115 -3.07 34.49 -30.96
N LEU A 116 -3.38 34.03 -29.74
CA LEU A 116 -2.62 34.37 -28.53
C LEU A 116 -1.17 33.87 -28.57
N LEU A 117 -0.95 32.65 -29.07
CA LEU A 117 0.38 32.06 -29.22
C LEU A 117 1.22 32.82 -30.25
N GLU A 118 0.66 33.08 -31.43
CA GLU A 118 1.36 33.85 -32.47
C GLU A 118 1.74 35.25 -31.97
N ARG A 119 0.87 35.88 -31.17
CA ARG A 119 1.16 37.18 -30.53
C ARG A 119 2.28 37.08 -29.49
N SER A 120 2.35 35.98 -28.75
CA SER A 120 3.38 35.75 -27.72
C SER A 120 4.74 35.46 -28.38
N GLU A 121 4.78 34.60 -29.40
CA GLU A 121 5.98 34.32 -30.19
C GLU A 121 6.52 35.57 -30.89
N LYS A 122 5.65 36.39 -31.49
CA LYS A 122 6.06 37.68 -32.09
C LYS A 122 6.64 38.65 -31.04
N ARG A 123 6.12 38.64 -29.81
CA ARG A 123 6.64 39.46 -28.71
C ARG A 123 8.00 38.95 -28.25
N ASP A 124 8.16 37.64 -28.11
CA ASP A 124 9.41 37.02 -27.67
C ASP A 124 10.52 37.22 -28.71
N HIS A 125 10.23 37.03 -29.99
CA HIS A 125 11.17 37.33 -31.08
C HIS A 125 11.54 38.82 -31.16
N ALA A 126 10.60 39.73 -30.89
CA ALA A 126 10.91 41.16 -30.82
C ALA A 126 11.81 41.50 -29.61
N CYS A 127 11.62 40.83 -28.48
CA CYS A 127 12.48 40.96 -27.30
C CYS A 127 13.89 40.40 -27.53
N GLU A 128 14.01 39.22 -28.17
CA GLU A 128 15.30 38.62 -28.54
C GLU A 128 16.05 39.48 -29.57
N SER A 129 15.35 40.00 -30.58
CA SER A 129 15.96 40.87 -31.60
C SER A 129 16.51 42.16 -30.98
N ARG A 130 15.83 42.71 -29.97
CA ARG A 130 16.32 43.88 -29.21
C ARG A 130 17.50 43.52 -28.31
N ARG A 131 17.53 42.32 -27.73
CA ARG A 131 18.65 41.88 -26.88
C ARG A 131 19.92 41.68 -27.71
N ASN A 132 19.80 41.04 -28.87
CA ASN A 132 20.92 40.81 -29.78
C ASN A 132 21.46 42.10 -30.42
N SER A 133 20.65 43.16 -30.54
CA SER A 133 21.14 44.48 -30.98
C SER A 133 21.97 45.21 -29.93
N TYR A 134 21.82 44.90 -28.63
CA TYR A 134 22.63 45.49 -27.55
C TYR A 134 23.93 44.72 -27.27
N GLU A 135 24.09 43.50 -27.78
CA GLU A 135 25.32 42.69 -27.61
C GLU A 135 26.32 42.84 -28.78
N MET A 136 25.96 43.61 -29.82
CA MET A 136 26.77 43.86 -31.03
C MET A 136 27.40 45.27 -31.06
N ASP A 137 27.14 46.10 -30.05
CA ASP A 137 27.80 47.37 -29.75
C ASP A 137 28.75 47.19 -28.54
#